data_AF-A0A975ST02-F1
#
_entry.id   AF-A0A975ST02-F1
#
_cell.length_a   1.000
_cell.length_b   1.000
_cell.length_c   1.000
_cell.angle_alpha   90.00
_cell.angle_beta   90.00
_cell.angle_gamma   90.00
#
_symmetry.space_group_name_H-M   'P 1'
#
loop_
_entity.id
_entity.type
_entity.pdbx_description
1 polymer ?
#
loop_
_entity_poly.entity_id
_entity_poly.type
_entity_poly.pdbx_seq_one_letter_code
_entity_poly.pdbx_strand_id
1 'polypeptide(L)'
;MSYEQIPLPGENAGNPVPPAPPTNPTQVWTQTSSSARPATIGALLANISTQMTTLVKGELELAKAKAVSFGTKYGVGAGLLGTAGVLGLYALGWFFHTIEVALAAALPAWAASFIVLLIILLIVAALGVVGALAIKKAKEESDQFQVDMKESLASNVDAVKKGLGK
;
A
#
# COMPACT_ATOMS: atom_id res chain seq x y z
N MET A 1 -11.05 58.43 -22.15
CA MET A 1 -11.35 57.00 -22.41
C MET A 1 -10.43 56.55 -23.52
N SER A 2 -9.27 56.02 -23.13
CA SER A 2 -8.20 55.58 -24.03
C SER A 2 -8.01 54.10 -23.76
N TYR A 3 -8.13 53.28 -24.80
CA TYR A 3 -8.00 51.82 -24.70
C TYR A 3 -6.52 51.48 -24.46
N GLU A 4 -6.17 50.99 -23.27
CA GLU A 4 -4.89 50.35 -23.02
C GLU A 4 -4.81 49.07 -23.86
N GLN A 5 -3.93 49.11 -24.86
CA GLN A 5 -3.45 47.96 -25.61
C GLN A 5 -2.75 47.01 -24.63
N ILE A 6 -3.35 45.84 -24.37
CA ILE A 6 -2.73 44.77 -23.61
C ILE A 6 -1.59 44.21 -24.48
N PRO A 7 -0.31 44.26 -24.03
CA PRO A 7 0.79 43.67 -24.78
C PRO A 7 0.63 42.15 -24.80
N LEU A 8 0.72 41.54 -25.99
CA LEU A 8 0.73 40.09 -26.13
C LEU A 8 2.05 39.53 -25.54
N PRO A 9 1.99 38.57 -24.61
CA PRO A 9 3.19 37.95 -24.05
C PRO A 9 3.78 36.97 -25.08
N GLY A 10 4.95 37.25 -25.64
CA GLY A 10 5.67 36.24 -26.43
C GLY A 10 6.74 36.69 -27.42
N GLU A 11 6.94 37.99 -27.68
CA GLU A 11 7.94 38.43 -28.66
C GLU A 11 9.35 38.52 -28.06
N ASN A 12 9.95 37.37 -27.78
CA ASN A 12 11.36 37.26 -27.40
C ASN A 12 12.15 36.80 -28.65
N ALA A 13 12.84 37.75 -29.27
CA ALA A 13 13.56 37.63 -30.54
C ALA A 13 14.85 36.79 -30.43
N GLY A 14 14.72 35.48 -30.20
CA GLY A 14 15.90 34.60 -30.06
C GLY A 14 15.70 33.10 -30.25
N ASN A 15 14.50 32.60 -30.53
CA ASN A 15 14.28 31.17 -30.78
C ASN A 15 13.86 30.93 -32.24
N PRO A 16 14.54 30.04 -33.00
CA PRO A 16 14.09 29.66 -34.33
C PRO A 16 12.72 28.99 -34.23
N VAL A 17 11.78 29.42 -35.08
CA VAL A 17 10.49 28.77 -35.26
C VAL A 17 10.76 27.31 -35.64
N PRO A 18 10.22 26.30 -34.91
CA PRO A 18 10.39 24.91 -35.32
C PRO A 18 9.80 24.72 -36.73
N PRO A 19 10.37 23.85 -37.58
CA PRO A 19 9.79 23.58 -38.89
C PRO A 19 8.34 23.13 -38.70
N ALA A 20 7.43 23.71 -39.49
CA ALA A 20 6.03 23.31 -39.46
C ALA A 20 5.93 21.77 -39.55
N PRO A 21 5.04 21.13 -38.77
CA PRO A 21 4.80 19.70 -38.92
C PRO A 21 4.49 19.42 -40.39
N PRO A 22 4.90 18.27 -40.96
CA PRO A 22 4.54 17.94 -42.34
C PRO A 22 3.03 18.06 -42.46
N THR A 23 2.58 19.07 -43.20
CA THR A 23 1.18 19.27 -43.57
C THR A 23 0.88 18.18 -44.59
N ASN A 24 0.67 16.96 -44.08
CA ASN A 24 0.15 15.87 -44.86
C ASN A 24 -1.24 16.35 -45.32
N PRO A 25 -1.43 16.69 -46.61
CA PRO A 25 -2.72 17.20 -47.07
C PRO A 25 -3.69 16.07 -46.81
N THR A 26 -4.61 16.31 -45.89
CA THR A 26 -5.85 15.57 -45.70
C THR A 26 -5.72 14.12 -46.17
N GLN A 27 -5.15 13.25 -45.33
CA GLN A 27 -5.38 11.81 -45.48
C GLN A 27 -6.87 11.61 -45.21
N VAL A 28 -7.69 11.96 -46.20
CA VAL A 28 -9.04 11.46 -46.37
C VAL A 28 -8.81 9.97 -46.48
N TRP A 29 -8.94 9.28 -45.36
CA TRP A 29 -9.07 7.85 -45.33
C TRP A 29 -10.33 7.52 -46.11
N THR A 30 -10.21 7.50 -47.44
CA THR A 30 -11.00 6.60 -48.26
C THR A 30 -10.54 5.21 -47.85
N GLN A 31 -11.03 4.75 -46.70
CA GLN A 31 -11.17 3.33 -46.46
C GLN A 31 -12.11 2.87 -47.58
N THR A 32 -11.53 2.48 -48.70
CA THR A 32 -12.21 1.63 -49.66
C THR A 32 -12.54 0.39 -48.86
N SER A 33 -13.80 0.33 -48.41
CA SER A 33 -14.40 -0.78 -47.70
C SER A 33 -14.29 -2.00 -48.60
N SER A 34 -13.17 -2.72 -48.48
CA SER A 34 -13.01 -4.04 -49.06
C SER A 34 -14.02 -4.94 -48.37
N SER A 35 -15.17 -5.08 -49.03
CA SER A 35 -16.33 -5.86 -48.60
C SER A 35 -16.88 -5.45 -47.24
N ALA A 36 -17.84 -4.51 -47.26
CA ALA A 36 -18.89 -4.45 -46.25
C ALA A 36 -19.69 -5.78 -46.28
N ARG A 37 -19.15 -6.85 -45.68
CA ARG A 37 -20.03 -7.76 -44.96
C ARG A 37 -20.53 -6.96 -43.76
N PRO A 38 -21.83 -6.96 -43.45
CA PRO A 38 -22.28 -6.45 -42.17
C PRO A 38 -21.41 -7.13 -41.11
N ALA A 39 -20.77 -6.37 -40.22
CA ALA A 39 -20.06 -6.95 -39.10
C ALA A 39 -21.05 -7.91 -38.45
N THR A 40 -20.79 -9.20 -38.60
CA THR A 40 -21.73 -10.20 -38.12
C THR A 40 -21.82 -10.01 -36.61
N ILE A 41 -22.98 -10.31 -36.02
CA ILE A 41 -23.16 -10.22 -34.56
C ILE A 41 -22.02 -10.98 -33.84
N GLY A 42 -21.48 -12.05 -34.45
CA GLY A 42 -20.29 -12.75 -33.98
C GLY A 42 -18.99 -11.93 -33.99
N ALA A 43 -18.74 -11.09 -34.99
CA ALA A 43 -17.55 -10.23 -35.05
C ALA A 43 -17.57 -9.09 -34.02
N LEU A 44 -18.76 -8.51 -33.77
CA LEU A 44 -18.96 -7.49 -32.73
C LEU A 44 -18.79 -8.07 -31.31
N LEU A 45 -19.38 -9.24 -31.06
CA LEU A 45 -19.24 -9.93 -29.77
C LEU A 45 -17.79 -10.35 -29.50
N ALA A 46 -17.08 -10.84 -30.52
CA ALA A 46 -15.66 -11.14 -30.44
C ALA A 46 -14.82 -9.90 -30.10
N ASN A 47 -15.14 -8.74 -30.68
CA ASN A 47 -14.41 -7.49 -30.41
C ASN A 47 -14.69 -6.93 -29.01
N ILE A 48 -15.94 -7.00 -28.51
CA ILE A 48 -16.30 -6.62 -27.14
C ILE A 48 -15.63 -7.55 -26.12
N SER A 49 -15.63 -8.87 -26.38
CA SER A 49 -14.94 -9.85 -25.53
C SER A 49 -13.43 -9.58 -25.45
N THR A 50 -12.83 -9.20 -26.58
CA THR A 50 -11.41 -8.84 -26.65
C THR A 50 -11.10 -7.55 -25.86
N GLN A 51 -11.96 -6.54 -25.94
CA GLN A 51 -11.80 -5.29 -25.17
C GLN A 51 -11.97 -5.51 -23.66
N MET A 52 -12.97 -6.29 -23.25
CA MET A 52 -13.16 -6.66 -21.84
C MET A 52 -11.97 -7.43 -21.29
N THR A 53 -11.43 -8.37 -22.07
CA THR A 53 -10.21 -9.12 -21.70
C THR A 53 -9.00 -8.20 -21.56
N THR A 54 -8.90 -7.18 -22.40
CA THR A 54 -7.78 -6.20 -22.37
C THR A 54 -7.88 -5.27 -21.16
N LEU A 55 -9.09 -4.83 -20.80
CA LEU A 55 -9.34 -4.02 -19.60
C LEU A 55 -9.04 -4.79 -18.31
N VAL A 56 -9.53 -6.02 -18.19
CA VAL A 56 -9.25 -6.89 -17.02
C VAL A 56 -7.75 -7.14 -16.86
N LYS A 57 -7.03 -7.38 -17.97
CA LYS A 57 -5.57 -7.50 -17.96
C LYS A 57 -4.89 -6.20 -17.54
N GLY A 58 -5.37 -5.04 -18.01
CA GLY A 58 -4.85 -3.73 -17.63
C GLY A 58 -5.06 -3.40 -16.15
N GLU A 59 -6.24 -3.70 -15.60
CA GLU A 59 -6.50 -3.55 -14.17
C GLU A 59 -5.66 -4.52 -13.34
N LEU A 60 -5.45 -5.75 -13.81
CA LEU A 60 -4.59 -6.72 -13.15
C LEU A 60 -3.12 -6.30 -13.17
N GLU A 61 -2.61 -5.81 -14.29
CA GLU A 61 -1.25 -5.28 -14.41
C GLU A 61 -1.04 -4.04 -13.53
N LEU A 62 -2.04 -3.16 -13.47
CA LEU A 62 -2.02 -2.00 -12.60
C LEU A 62 -2.13 -2.39 -11.12
N ALA A 63 -2.98 -3.35 -10.77
CA ALA A 63 -3.08 -3.91 -9.43
C ALA A 63 -1.78 -4.61 -9.03
N LYS A 64 -1.12 -5.30 -9.96
CA LYS A 64 0.19 -5.93 -9.75
C LYS A 64 1.28 -4.87 -9.54
N ALA A 65 1.33 -3.84 -10.37
CA ALA A 65 2.28 -2.73 -10.21
C ALA A 65 2.06 -2.00 -8.86
N LYS A 66 0.80 -1.76 -8.50
CA LYS A 66 0.42 -1.17 -7.21
C LYS A 66 0.82 -2.11 -6.08
N ALA A 67 0.53 -3.40 -6.15
CA ALA A 67 0.91 -4.39 -5.15
C ALA A 67 2.42 -4.48 -4.95
N VAL A 68 3.22 -4.46 -6.03
CA VAL A 68 4.69 -4.42 -5.95
C VAL A 68 5.17 -3.11 -5.33
N SER A 69 4.58 -1.97 -5.71
CA SER A 69 4.95 -0.67 -5.13
C SER A 69 4.60 -0.57 -3.64
N PHE A 70 3.45 -1.12 -3.22
CA PHE A 70 3.05 -1.22 -1.83
C PHE A 70 3.97 -2.20 -1.09
N GLY A 71 4.16 -3.41 -1.62
CA GLY A 71 5.01 -4.44 -1.03
C GLY A 71 6.46 -4.01 -0.87
N THR A 72 7.01 -3.24 -1.81
CA THR A 72 8.39 -2.73 -1.71
C THR A 72 8.50 -1.67 -0.63
N LYS A 73 7.59 -0.68 -0.58
CA LYS A 73 7.63 0.39 0.43
C LYS A 73 7.41 -0.16 1.83
N TYR A 74 6.41 -1.02 1.99
CA TYR A 74 6.14 -1.69 3.26
C TYR A 74 7.25 -2.68 3.63
N GLY A 75 7.84 -3.38 2.65
CA GLY A 75 8.93 -4.33 2.86
C GLY A 75 10.22 -3.67 3.33
N VAL A 76 10.59 -2.52 2.74
CA VAL A 76 11.73 -1.73 3.21
C VAL A 76 11.48 -1.21 4.63
N GLY A 77 10.28 -0.69 4.91
CA GLY A 77 9.90 -0.24 6.25
C GLY A 77 9.95 -1.38 7.28
N ALA A 78 9.41 -2.54 6.94
CA ALA A 78 9.46 -3.73 7.79
C ALA A 78 10.90 -4.24 8.00
N GLY A 79 11.74 -4.20 6.98
CA GLY A 79 13.17 -4.52 7.08
C GLY A 79 13.92 -3.56 8.00
N LEU A 80 13.71 -2.25 7.84
CA LEU A 80 14.29 -1.23 8.71
C LEU A 80 13.81 -1.36 10.15
N LEU A 81 12.51 -1.54 10.39
CA LEU A 81 12.02 -1.75 11.76
C LEU A 81 12.49 -3.07 12.37
N GLY A 82 12.59 -4.14 11.57
CA GLY A 82 13.15 -5.41 12.02
C GLY A 82 14.60 -5.26 12.48
N THR A 83 15.45 -4.66 11.64
CA THR A 83 16.86 -4.40 11.98
C THR A 83 17.01 -3.42 13.15
N ALA A 84 16.23 -2.34 13.18
CA ALA A 84 16.21 -1.40 14.31
C ALA A 84 15.76 -2.09 15.61
N GLY A 85 14.79 -3.01 15.56
CA GLY A 85 14.37 -3.82 16.71
C GLY A 85 15.50 -4.71 17.24
N VAL A 86 16.22 -5.41 16.35
CA VAL A 86 17.37 -6.25 16.74
C VAL A 86 18.50 -5.41 17.33
N LEU A 87 18.88 -4.31 16.69
CA LEU A 87 19.93 -3.41 17.20
C LEU A 87 19.50 -2.73 18.51
N GLY A 88 18.23 -2.34 18.63
CA GLY A 88 17.67 -1.79 19.85
C GLY A 88 17.74 -2.79 21.01
N LEU A 89 17.43 -4.07 20.77
CA LEU A 89 17.55 -5.12 21.77
C LEU A 89 19.02 -5.37 22.17
N TYR A 90 19.93 -5.36 21.19
CA TYR A 90 21.37 -5.49 21.46
C TYR A 90 21.90 -4.30 22.30
N ALA A 91 21.51 -3.08 21.95
CA ALA A 91 21.86 -1.87 22.70
C ALA A 91 21.29 -1.90 24.12
N LEU A 92 20.06 -2.40 24.31
CA LEU A 92 19.45 -2.56 25.63
C LEU A 92 20.23 -3.56 26.50
N GLY A 93 20.73 -4.66 25.92
CA GLY A 93 21.63 -5.59 26.63
C GLY A 93 22.92 -4.92 27.10
N TRP A 94 23.57 -4.16 26.22
CA TRP A 94 24.77 -3.38 26.56
C TRP A 94 24.50 -2.29 27.61
N PHE A 95 23.32 -1.69 27.59
CA PHE A 95 22.92 -0.71 28.60
C PHE A 95 22.88 -1.34 30.01
N PHE A 96 22.24 -2.50 30.16
CA PHE A 96 22.22 -3.21 31.45
C PHE A 96 23.61 -3.72 31.86
N HIS A 97 24.43 -4.18 30.90
CA HIS A 97 25.81 -4.55 31.19
C HIS A 97 26.64 -3.35 31.67
N THR A 98 26.41 -2.16 31.10
CA THR A 98 27.07 -0.93 31.56
C THR A 98 26.66 -0.59 33.00
N ILE A 99 25.38 -0.76 33.36
CA ILE A 99 24.90 -0.59 34.75
C ILE A 99 25.57 -1.61 35.68
N GLU A 100 25.64 -2.87 35.25
CA GLU A 100 26.30 -3.94 36.00
C GLU A 100 27.77 -3.60 36.30
N VAL A 101 28.54 -3.18 35.28
CA VAL A 101 29.95 -2.80 35.43
C VAL A 101 30.10 -1.56 36.32
N ALA A 102 29.23 -0.56 36.17
CA ALA A 102 29.24 0.62 37.03
C ALA A 102 28.96 0.26 38.50
N LEU A 103 28.03 -0.67 38.74
CA LEU A 103 27.68 -1.13 40.08
C LEU A 103 28.78 -2.02 40.68
N ALA A 104 29.43 -2.84 39.85
CA ALA A 104 30.56 -3.68 40.23
C ALA A 104 31.80 -2.87 40.69
N ALA A 105 31.85 -1.56 40.41
CA ALA A 105 32.87 -0.67 40.97
C ALA A 105 32.68 -0.43 42.49
N ALA A 106 31.46 -0.60 43.01
CA ALA A 106 31.12 -0.35 44.42
C ALA A 106 30.87 -1.64 45.23
N LEU A 107 30.58 -2.77 44.59
CA LEU A 107 30.30 -4.06 45.23
C LEU A 107 30.84 -5.25 44.41
N PRO A 108 30.95 -6.46 44.98
CA PRO A 108 31.41 -7.63 44.24
C PRO A 108 30.59 -7.89 42.98
N ALA A 109 31.27 -8.27 41.89
CA ALA A 109 30.64 -8.47 40.58
C ALA A 109 29.41 -9.38 40.63
N TRP A 110 29.48 -10.49 41.40
CA TRP A 110 28.35 -11.41 41.56
C TRP A 110 27.10 -10.73 42.13
N ALA A 111 27.25 -9.84 43.12
CA ALA A 111 26.12 -9.13 43.72
C ALA A 111 25.55 -8.09 42.76
N ALA A 112 26.41 -7.41 41.99
CA ALA A 112 25.99 -6.46 40.97
C ALA A 112 25.13 -7.13 39.89
N SER A 113 25.58 -8.30 39.38
CA SER A 113 24.83 -9.08 38.38
C SER A 113 23.45 -9.50 38.90
N PHE A 114 23.33 -9.93 40.17
CA PHE A 114 22.04 -10.31 40.76
C PHE A 114 21.08 -9.12 40.89
N ILE A 115 21.58 -7.94 41.27
CA ILE A 115 20.74 -6.74 41.38
C ILE A 115 20.19 -6.37 40.00
N VAL A 116 21.05 -6.32 38.98
CA VAL A 116 20.63 -6.02 37.60
C VAL A 116 19.66 -7.08 37.07
N LEU A 117 19.90 -8.36 37.36
CA LEU A 117 18.98 -9.45 37.01
C LEU A 117 17.58 -9.24 37.60
N LEU A 118 17.48 -8.87 38.88
CA LEU A 118 16.20 -8.60 39.53
C LEU A 118 15.48 -7.40 38.89
N ILE A 119 16.21 -6.34 38.55
CA ILE A 119 15.66 -5.17 37.85
C ILE A 119 15.09 -5.59 36.49
N ILE A 120 15.84 -6.38 35.71
CA ILE A 120 15.38 -6.88 34.41
C ILE A 120 14.13 -7.75 34.58
N LEU A 121 14.10 -8.66 35.56
CA LEU A 121 12.93 -9.51 35.82
C LEU A 121 11.68 -8.70 36.15
N LEU A 122 11.81 -7.62 36.93
CA LEU A 122 10.68 -6.74 37.23
C LEU A 122 10.16 -6.03 35.96
N ILE A 123 11.06 -5.53 35.12
CA ILE A 123 10.71 -4.91 33.85
C ILE A 123 10.01 -5.93 32.93
N VAL A 124 10.57 -7.14 32.80
CA VAL A 124 9.99 -8.22 31.98
C VAL A 124 8.62 -8.63 32.50
N ALA A 125 8.44 -8.75 33.81
CA ALA A 125 7.14 -9.07 34.41
C ALA A 125 6.10 -7.98 34.09
N ALA A 126 6.47 -6.70 34.26
CA ALA A 126 5.59 -5.57 33.94
C ALA A 126 5.20 -5.53 32.45
N LEU A 127 6.19 -5.65 31.56
CA LEU A 127 5.95 -5.70 30.10
C LEU A 127 5.13 -6.92 29.71
N GLY A 128 5.37 -8.08 30.32
CA GLY A 128 4.60 -9.30 30.09
C GLY A 128 3.13 -9.14 30.46
N VAL A 129 2.84 -8.50 31.60
CA VAL A 129 1.46 -8.20 32.01
C VAL A 129 0.81 -7.22 31.04
N VAL A 130 1.46 -6.10 30.71
CA VAL A 130 0.92 -5.10 29.77
C VAL A 130 0.68 -5.71 28.39
N GLY A 131 1.64 -6.49 27.88
CA GLY A 131 1.52 -7.19 26.61
C GLY A 131 0.37 -8.19 26.61
N ALA A 132 0.23 -8.99 27.67
CA ALA A 132 -0.89 -9.92 27.80
C ALA A 132 -2.24 -9.20 27.83
N LEU A 133 -2.34 -8.04 28.49
CA LEU A 133 -3.56 -7.22 28.50
C LEU A 133 -3.86 -6.64 27.11
N ALA A 134 -2.85 -6.15 26.39
CA ALA A 134 -3.01 -5.63 25.04
C ALA A 134 -3.47 -6.71 24.06
N ILE A 135 -2.90 -7.92 24.14
CA ILE A 135 -3.29 -9.06 23.31
C ILE A 135 -4.74 -9.48 23.62
N LYS A 136 -5.12 -9.55 24.89
CA LYS A 136 -6.50 -9.87 25.29
C LYS A 136 -7.50 -8.89 24.67
N LYS A 137 -7.23 -7.59 24.78
CA LYS A 137 -8.09 -6.55 24.20
C LYS A 137 -8.17 -6.65 22.67
N ALA A 138 -7.05 -6.85 21.99
CA ALA A 138 -7.02 -7.03 20.55
C ALA A 138 -7.80 -8.28 20.09
N LYS A 139 -7.73 -9.38 20.87
CA LYS A 139 -8.50 -10.59 20.60
C LYS A 139 -10.00 -10.34 20.75
N GLU A 140 -10.43 -9.66 21.81
CA GLU A 140 -11.84 -9.30 22.02
C GLU A 140 -12.38 -8.45 20.85
N GLU A 141 -11.65 -7.44 20.41
CA GLU A 141 -12.02 -6.62 19.24
C GLU A 141 -12.10 -7.46 17.95
N SER A 142 -11.16 -8.40 17.75
CA SER A 142 -11.17 -9.30 16.59
C SER A 142 -12.31 -10.32 16.61
N ASP A 143 -12.63 -10.86 17.78
CA ASP A 143 -13.72 -11.82 17.96
C ASP A 143 -15.07 -11.12 17.70
N GLN A 144 -15.23 -9.87 18.16
CA GLN A 144 -16.42 -9.07 17.90
C GLN A 144 -16.59 -8.75 16.42
N PHE A 145 -15.53 -8.32 15.73
CA PHE A 145 -15.56 -8.09 14.29
C PHE A 145 -15.91 -9.35 13.48
N GLN A 146 -15.40 -10.52 13.90
CA GLN A 146 -15.72 -11.81 13.28
C GLN A 146 -17.20 -12.19 13.46
N VAL A 147 -17.80 -11.90 14.62
CA VAL A 147 -19.23 -12.14 14.88
C VAL A 147 -20.10 -11.23 14.00
N ASP A 148 -19.79 -9.94 13.91
CA ASP A 148 -20.53 -8.97 13.09
C ASP A 148 -20.47 -9.31 11.59
N MET A 149 -19.30 -9.78 11.10
CA MET A 149 -19.19 -10.28 9.74
C MET A 149 -20.05 -11.53 9.51
N LYS A 150 -20.02 -12.50 10.42
CA LYS A 150 -20.85 -13.72 10.27
C LYS A 150 -22.34 -13.39 10.27
N GLU A 151 -22.78 -12.45 11.10
CA GLU A 151 -24.17 -12.03 11.17
C GLU A 151 -24.62 -11.29 9.91
N SER A 152 -23.81 -10.35 9.40
CA SER A 152 -24.09 -9.64 8.15
C SER A 152 -24.06 -10.56 6.92
N LEU A 153 -23.20 -11.58 6.89
CA LEU A 153 -23.23 -12.61 5.86
C LEU A 153 -24.49 -13.48 5.96
N ALA A 154 -24.88 -13.91 7.18
CA ALA A 154 -26.09 -14.71 7.39
C ALA A 154 -27.35 -13.96 6.94
N SER A 155 -27.48 -12.67 7.30
CA SER A 155 -28.63 -11.85 6.89
C SER A 155 -28.72 -11.70 5.36
N ASN A 156 -27.57 -11.55 4.68
CA ASN A 156 -27.52 -11.45 3.23
C ASN A 156 -27.94 -12.76 2.55
N VAL A 157 -27.53 -13.90 3.10
CA VAL A 157 -27.91 -15.22 2.57
C VAL A 157 -29.41 -15.46 2.75
N ASP A 158 -29.97 -15.14 3.92
CA ASP A 158 -31.40 -15.31 4.19
C ASP A 158 -32.27 -14.39 3.32
N ALA A 159 -31.83 -13.16 3.09
CA ALA A 159 -32.52 -12.23 2.18
C ALA A 159 -32.61 -12.78 0.75
N VAL A 160 -31.50 -13.36 0.24
CA VAL A 160 -31.47 -13.99 -1.08
C VAL A 160 -32.40 -15.21 -1.15
N LYS A 161 -32.37 -16.07 -0.12
CA LYS A 161 -33.23 -17.27 -0.06
C LYS A 161 -34.72 -16.92 -0.05
N LYS A 162 -35.09 -15.83 0.62
CA LYS A 162 -36.47 -15.33 0.68
C LYS A 162 -36.91 -14.66 -0.63
N GLY A 163 -35.98 -14.04 -1.37
CA GLY A 163 -36.24 -13.46 -2.69
C GLY A 163 -36.45 -14.51 -3.79
N LEU A 164 -35.77 -15.67 -3.70
CA LEU A 164 -35.89 -16.78 -4.66
C LEU A 164 -37.14 -17.66 -4.45
N GLY A 165 -37.78 -17.59 -3.28
CA GLY A 165 -38.95 -18.40 -2.92
C GLY A 165 -40.31 -17.73 -3.19
N LYS A 166 -40.35 -16.68 -4.01
CA LYS A 166 -41.56 -15.90 -4.34
C LYS A 166 -41.87 -15.94 -5.82
#